data_AF-A0A7C5KPU6-F1
#
_entry.id   AF-A0A7C5KPU6-F1
#
_cell.length_a   1.000
_cell.length_b   1.000
_cell.length_c   1.000
_cell.angle_alpha   90.00
_cell.angle_beta   90.00
_cell.angle_gamma   90.00
#
_symmetry.space_group_name_H-M   'P 1'
#
loop_
_entity.id
_entity.type
_entity.pdbx_description
1 polymer ?
#
loop_
_entity_poly.entity_id
_entity_poly.type
_entity_poly.pdbx_seq_one_letter_code
_entity_poly.pdbx_strand_id
1 'polypeptide(L)'
;MAEITKQQVLDALSQVKGPDLEGDLVSRGLVTEIVITGGNIMFGLSIDPARAKELEPMRQAAERAVKEIDGVEKVMVALTAEKKPSNGAAPQDKSDQGRAPANGAVPGIKHLVAVASGKGGVGKSTTAINVALGLAAQGLKVGVLDADVYGPSMPRLVGRPTLPDQDPETHGKLIPSDAYGIKVMSMGFMVEEDTPMIWRGPMVQSALQQMLNDVDWGELDIMIIDMPPGTGDAQLSMAQQTPLAGAVIVSTPQD
;
A
#
# COMPACT_ATOMS: atom_id res chain seq x y z
N MET A 1 26.85 -1.74 -11.97
CA MET A 1 26.04 -0.50 -12.00
C MET A 1 26.19 0.16 -10.65
N ALA A 2 26.23 1.49 -10.58
CA ALA A 2 26.35 2.18 -9.29
C ALA A 2 25.08 1.95 -8.47
N GLU A 3 25.23 1.66 -7.19
CA GLU A 3 24.11 1.43 -6.28
C GLU A 3 23.43 2.78 -5.95
N ILE A 4 22.11 2.87 -6.11
CA ILE A 4 21.36 4.09 -5.82
C ILE A 4 21.35 4.30 -4.31
N THR A 5 21.70 5.51 -3.87
CA THR A 5 21.79 5.85 -2.46
C THR A 5 20.61 6.70 -2.01
N LYS A 6 20.26 6.58 -0.72
CA LYS A 6 19.24 7.42 -0.09
C LYS A 6 19.56 8.92 -0.22
N GLN A 7 20.84 9.28 -0.22
CA GLN A 7 21.27 10.67 -0.38
C GLN A 7 20.93 11.20 -1.77
N GLN A 8 21.15 10.42 -2.84
CA GLN A 8 20.77 10.82 -4.20
C GLN A 8 19.25 11.07 -4.32
N VAL A 9 18.43 10.23 -3.68
CA VAL A 9 16.97 10.42 -3.65
C VAL A 9 16.59 11.69 -2.90
N LEU A 10 17.21 11.95 -1.73
CA LEU A 10 16.98 13.19 -0.98
C LEU A 10 17.42 14.43 -1.76
N ASP A 11 18.56 14.37 -2.45
CA ASP A 11 19.08 15.47 -3.24
C ASP A 11 18.12 15.80 -4.41
N ALA A 12 17.59 14.79 -5.09
CA ALA A 12 16.56 14.98 -6.12
C ALA A 12 15.27 15.60 -5.54
N LEU A 13 14.80 15.10 -4.39
CA LEU A 13 13.59 15.60 -3.74
C LEU A 13 13.73 17.02 -3.18
N SER A 14 14.95 17.45 -2.85
CA SER A 14 15.24 18.82 -2.42
C SER A 14 15.00 19.87 -3.52
N GLN A 15 14.91 19.45 -4.79
CA GLN A 15 14.60 20.34 -5.90
C GLN A 15 13.10 20.61 -6.06
N VAL A 16 12.24 19.83 -5.39
CA VAL A 16 10.79 19.93 -5.49
C VAL A 16 10.25 20.82 -4.39
N LYS A 17 9.46 21.83 -4.77
CA LYS A 17 8.83 22.78 -3.84
C LYS A 17 7.74 22.09 -3.01
N GLY A 18 7.63 22.51 -1.74
CA GLY A 18 6.56 22.06 -0.85
C GLY A 18 5.17 22.63 -1.21
N PRO A 19 4.11 22.19 -0.50
CA PRO A 19 2.70 22.54 -0.75
C PRO A 19 2.41 24.04 -0.79
N ASP A 20 3.17 24.83 -0.02
CA ASP A 20 2.95 26.27 0.14
C ASP A 20 3.96 27.08 -0.69
N LEU A 21 4.70 26.44 -1.60
CA LEU A 21 5.79 27.00 -2.41
C LEU A 21 6.98 27.59 -1.63
N GLU A 22 6.91 27.54 -0.30
CA GLU A 22 7.98 27.93 0.62
C GLU A 22 8.81 26.72 1.07
N GLY A 23 10.09 26.69 0.70
CA GLY A 23 10.98 25.56 0.99
C GLY A 23 10.73 24.34 0.09
N ASP A 24 11.55 23.31 0.27
CA ASP A 24 11.50 22.06 -0.48
C ASP A 24 10.97 20.89 0.37
N LEU A 25 10.67 19.76 -0.29
CA LEU A 25 10.10 18.59 0.38
C LEU A 25 10.98 18.06 1.52
N VAL A 26 12.30 18.13 1.39
CA VAL A 26 13.27 17.60 2.35
C VAL A 26 13.46 18.56 3.52
N SER A 27 13.70 19.85 3.26
CA SER A 27 13.88 20.86 4.30
C SER A 27 12.63 21.06 5.16
N ARG A 28 11.45 20.90 4.56
CA ARG A 28 10.16 20.89 5.28
C ARG A 28 9.91 19.58 6.02
N GLY A 29 10.74 18.56 5.79
CA GLY A 29 10.61 17.22 6.38
C GLY A 29 9.29 16.56 6.03
N LEU A 30 8.83 16.77 4.79
CA LEU A 30 7.65 16.15 4.22
C LEU A 30 7.98 14.77 3.66
N VAL A 31 9.22 14.56 3.19
CA VAL A 31 9.68 13.23 2.77
C VAL A 31 9.74 12.31 3.98
N THR A 32 8.96 11.24 3.94
CA THR A 32 9.00 10.18 4.96
C THR A 32 10.02 9.10 4.54
N GLU A 33 9.89 7.90 5.07
CA GLU A 33 10.88 6.83 4.85
C GLU A 33 11.07 6.54 3.36
N ILE A 34 12.35 6.48 2.94
CA ILE A 34 12.78 6.16 1.58
C ILE A 34 13.30 4.73 1.60
N VAL A 35 12.76 3.93 0.71
CA VAL A 35 13.09 2.53 0.46
C VAL A 35 13.68 2.43 -0.94
N ILE A 36 14.82 1.74 -1.06
CA ILE A 36 15.52 1.52 -2.33
C ILE A 36 15.74 0.01 -2.46
N THR A 37 15.37 -0.56 -3.59
CA THR A 37 15.53 -1.97 -3.91
C THR A 37 15.87 -2.12 -5.39
N GLY A 38 17.14 -2.39 -5.69
CA GLY A 38 17.64 -2.35 -7.07
C GLY A 38 17.42 -0.97 -7.69
N GLY A 39 16.79 -0.92 -8.86
CA GLY A 39 16.35 0.31 -9.54
C GLY A 39 15.02 0.88 -9.05
N ASN A 40 14.39 0.27 -8.04
CA ASN A 40 13.05 0.64 -7.57
C ASN A 40 13.14 1.49 -6.30
N ILE A 41 12.45 2.63 -6.31
CA ILE A 41 12.42 3.56 -5.18
C ILE A 41 10.99 3.76 -4.72
N MET A 42 10.75 3.61 -3.42
CA MET A 42 9.49 3.96 -2.78
C MET A 42 9.73 4.97 -1.67
N PHE A 43 8.91 6.02 -1.61
CA PHE A 43 8.93 6.95 -0.49
C PHE A 43 7.55 7.57 -0.24
N GLY A 44 7.33 8.07 0.96
CA GLY A 44 6.11 8.79 1.29
C GLY A 44 6.32 10.31 1.37
N LEU A 45 5.23 11.06 1.23
CA LEU A 45 5.14 12.49 1.47
C LEU A 45 4.07 12.75 2.54
N SER A 46 4.48 13.20 3.71
CA SER A 46 3.59 13.55 4.82
C SER A 46 2.85 14.86 4.51
N ILE A 47 1.55 14.75 4.24
CA ILE A 47 0.65 15.85 3.92
C ILE A 47 -0.70 15.69 4.64
N ASP A 48 -1.55 16.71 4.56
CA ASP A 48 -2.95 16.59 4.98
C ASP A 48 -3.74 15.79 3.93
N PRO A 49 -4.39 14.65 4.28
CA PRO A 49 -5.21 13.87 3.35
C PRO A 49 -6.34 14.68 2.69
N ALA A 50 -6.86 15.70 3.37
CA ALA A 50 -7.89 16.58 2.79
C ALA A 50 -7.38 17.33 1.55
N ARG A 51 -6.06 17.50 1.43
CA ARG A 51 -5.39 18.17 0.32
C ARG A 51 -4.79 17.20 -0.70
N ALA A 52 -5.01 15.88 -0.58
CA ALA A 52 -4.38 14.89 -1.45
C ALA A 52 -4.62 15.17 -2.95
N LYS A 53 -5.86 15.50 -3.35
CA LYS A 53 -6.19 15.86 -4.75
C LYS A 53 -5.50 17.14 -5.22
N GLU A 54 -5.37 18.13 -4.33
CA GLU A 54 -4.69 19.40 -4.62
C GLU A 54 -3.19 19.20 -4.80
N LEU A 55 -2.60 18.29 -4.03
CA LEU A 55 -1.15 18.05 -3.96
C LEU A 55 -0.66 16.95 -4.90
N GLU A 56 -1.54 16.42 -5.75
CA GLU A 56 -1.19 15.45 -6.78
C GLU A 56 -0.11 15.97 -7.76
N PRO A 57 -0.11 17.24 -8.22
CA PRO A 57 0.98 17.76 -9.04
C PRO A 57 2.34 17.76 -8.33
N MET A 58 2.34 17.98 -7.01
CA MET A 58 3.56 17.92 -6.19
C MET A 58 4.06 16.48 -6.06
N ARG A 59 3.16 15.51 -5.86
CA ARG A 59 3.48 14.07 -5.87
C ARG A 59 4.14 13.67 -7.19
N GLN A 60 3.57 14.08 -8.32
CA GLN A 60 4.12 13.80 -9.65
C GLN A 60 5.48 14.47 -9.87
N ALA A 61 5.68 15.69 -9.39
CA ALA A 61 6.98 16.36 -9.47
C ALA A 61 8.06 15.62 -8.66
N ALA A 62 7.72 15.14 -7.46
CA ALA A 62 8.59 14.30 -6.64
C ALA A 62 8.95 12.98 -7.33
N GLU A 63 7.94 12.31 -7.92
CA GLU A 63 8.14 11.08 -8.68
C GLU A 63 9.11 11.28 -9.85
N ARG A 64 8.90 12.32 -10.66
CA ARG A 64 9.75 12.64 -11.81
C ARG A 64 11.19 12.95 -11.41
N ALA A 65 11.38 13.78 -10.38
CA ALA A 65 12.72 14.16 -9.92
C ALA A 65 13.56 12.93 -9.52
N VAL A 66 12.93 11.96 -8.86
CA VAL A 66 13.60 10.73 -8.45
C VAL A 66 13.80 9.76 -9.64
N LYS A 67 12.88 9.75 -10.61
CA LYS A 67 12.97 8.90 -11.80
C LYS A 67 14.10 9.30 -12.76
N GLU A 68 14.59 10.53 -12.66
CA GLU A 68 15.72 11.03 -13.45
C GLU A 68 17.10 10.58 -12.93
N ILE A 69 17.16 9.95 -11.75
CA ILE A 69 18.41 9.42 -11.19
C ILE A 69 18.85 8.21 -12.03
N ASP A 70 20.13 8.17 -12.43
CA ASP A 70 20.69 7.06 -13.20
C ASP A 70 20.58 5.74 -12.45
N GLY A 71 20.10 4.69 -13.14
CA GLY A 71 19.79 3.39 -12.56
C GLY A 71 18.39 3.25 -11.97
N VAL A 72 17.58 4.32 -11.91
CA VAL A 72 16.19 4.23 -11.44
C VAL A 72 15.29 3.72 -12.55
N GLU A 73 14.62 2.60 -12.28
CA GLU A 73 13.68 1.96 -13.18
C GLU A 73 12.24 2.39 -12.86
N LYS A 74 11.87 2.41 -11.57
CA LYS A 74 10.52 2.75 -11.11
C LYS A 74 10.56 3.56 -9.82
N VAL A 75 9.60 4.47 -9.70
CA VAL A 75 9.42 5.31 -8.50
C VAL A 75 7.97 5.21 -8.03
N MET A 76 7.80 5.02 -6.73
CA MET A 76 6.52 5.00 -6.06
C MET A 76 6.47 6.07 -4.98
N VAL A 77 5.44 6.91 -5.03
CA VAL A 77 5.26 8.02 -4.09
C VAL A 77 3.91 7.88 -3.40
N ALA A 78 3.93 7.60 -2.10
CA ALA A 78 2.72 7.55 -1.28
C ALA A 78 2.46 8.92 -0.65
N LEU A 79 1.21 9.42 -0.67
CA LEU A 79 0.84 10.56 0.15
C LEU A 79 0.39 10.04 1.52
N THR A 80 1.12 10.36 2.58
CA THR A 80 0.87 9.85 3.94
C THR A 80 0.48 10.99 4.87
N ALA A 81 -0.13 10.69 6.01
CA ALA A 81 -0.42 11.69 7.04
C ALA A 81 0.33 11.33 8.32
N GLU A 82 1.57 11.80 8.44
CA GLU A 82 2.34 11.63 9.67
C GLU A 82 2.48 12.96 10.41
N LYS A 83 1.89 13.06 11.60
CA LYS A 83 2.39 14.01 12.61
C LYS A 83 3.74 13.49 13.09
N LYS A 84 4.81 14.28 12.87
CA LYS A 84 6.09 14.06 13.56
C LYS A 84 5.83 13.90 15.07
N PRO A 85 6.43 12.90 15.75
CA PRO A 85 6.46 12.92 17.20
C PRO A 85 7.33 14.10 17.62
N SER A 86 6.70 15.14 18.17
CA SER A 86 7.43 16.17 18.90
C SER A 86 8.00 15.53 20.15
N ASN A 87 9.32 15.46 20.26
CA ASN A 87 10.01 15.10 21.48
C ASN A 87 9.51 15.98 22.64
N GLY A 88 8.91 15.35 23.65
CA GLY A 88 8.72 15.93 24.98
C GLY A 88 7.35 16.56 25.24
N ALA A 89 6.37 15.74 25.62
CA ALA A 89 5.47 15.97 26.75
C ALA A 89 4.53 14.77 26.90
N ALA A 90 4.28 14.34 28.15
CA ALA A 90 3.46 13.20 28.53
C ALA A 90 2.02 13.25 27.93
N PRO A 91 1.33 12.11 27.76
CA PRO A 91 -0.02 12.09 27.25
C PRO A 91 -0.96 12.73 28.28
N GLN A 92 -1.48 13.92 27.97
CA GLN A 92 -2.66 14.45 28.66
C GLN A 92 -3.91 13.88 27.99
N ASP A 93 -4.60 13.07 28.79
CA ASP A 93 -5.95 12.60 28.64
C ASP A 93 -6.88 13.73 28.16
N LYS A 94 -7.41 13.61 26.93
CA LYS A 94 -8.56 14.38 26.48
C LYS A 94 -9.57 13.42 25.88
N SER A 95 -10.60 13.20 26.68
CA SER A 95 -11.87 12.60 26.36
C SER A 95 -12.47 13.12 25.05
N ASP A 96 -12.75 12.15 24.18
CA ASP A 96 -14.01 11.92 23.46
C ASP A 96 -14.73 13.12 22.84
N GLN A 97 -14.61 13.27 21.50
CA GLN A 97 -15.70 13.78 20.64
C GLN A 97 -15.63 13.12 19.24
N GLY A 98 -16.41 12.05 19.06
CA GLY A 98 -17.33 11.89 17.93
C GLY A 98 -16.84 12.19 16.51
N ARG A 99 -15.74 11.58 16.05
CA ARG A 99 -15.55 11.37 14.60
C ARG A 99 -16.27 10.10 14.19
N ALA A 100 -17.47 10.26 13.64
CA ALA A 100 -18.06 9.22 12.81
C ALA A 100 -17.01 8.79 11.75
N PRO A 101 -16.76 7.49 11.55
CA PRO A 101 -15.82 7.06 10.52
C PRO A 101 -16.33 7.57 9.18
N ALA A 102 -15.50 8.35 8.48
CA ALA A 102 -15.78 8.73 7.10
C ALA A 102 -16.02 7.43 6.32
N ASN A 103 -17.14 7.36 5.59
CA ASN A 103 -17.53 6.19 4.80
C ASN A 103 -16.38 5.78 3.85
N GLY A 104 -15.56 4.82 4.28
CA GLY A 104 -14.33 4.36 3.62
C GLY A 104 -14.57 3.42 2.45
N ALA A 105 -15.65 3.62 1.70
CA ALA A 105 -15.96 2.77 0.55
C ALA A 105 -14.90 2.98 -0.52
N VAL A 106 -14.24 1.90 -0.95
CA VAL A 106 -13.27 1.94 -2.04
C VAL A 106 -14.05 2.05 -3.36
N PRO A 107 -13.83 3.10 -4.17
CA PRO A 107 -14.57 3.29 -5.42
C PRO A 107 -14.47 2.07 -6.35
N GLY A 108 -15.59 1.69 -6.96
CA GLY A 108 -15.65 0.55 -7.89
C GLY A 108 -15.73 -0.83 -7.22
N ILE A 109 -15.67 -0.92 -5.89
CA ILE A 109 -15.69 -2.21 -5.17
C ILE A 109 -16.96 -2.31 -4.31
N LYS A 110 -17.82 -3.30 -4.59
CA LYS A 110 -19.07 -3.49 -3.84
C LYS A 110 -18.87 -4.09 -2.46
N HIS A 111 -18.01 -5.10 -2.34
CA HIS A 111 -17.79 -5.84 -1.09
C HIS A 111 -16.30 -6.11 -0.84
N LEU A 112 -15.83 -5.80 0.36
CA LEU A 112 -14.47 -6.13 0.81
C LEU A 112 -14.55 -7.23 1.86
N VAL A 113 -13.85 -8.33 1.66
CA VAL A 113 -13.82 -9.47 2.59
C VAL A 113 -12.38 -9.75 3.01
N ALA A 114 -12.10 -9.67 4.30
CA ALA A 114 -10.79 -9.97 4.84
C ALA A 114 -10.61 -11.48 5.06
N VAL A 115 -9.44 -12.01 4.74
CA VAL A 115 -9.02 -13.38 5.06
C VAL A 115 -7.86 -13.27 6.04
N ALA A 116 -8.07 -13.69 7.29
CA ALA A 116 -7.13 -13.49 8.38
C ALA A 116 -6.78 -14.80 9.10
N SER A 117 -5.67 -14.80 9.84
CA SER A 117 -5.25 -15.90 10.69
C SER A 117 -4.56 -15.40 11.96
N GLY A 118 -4.69 -16.14 13.06
CA GLY A 118 -4.00 -15.82 14.31
C GLY A 118 -2.50 -16.16 14.31
N LYS A 119 -2.06 -17.04 13.40
CA LYS A 119 -0.66 -17.47 13.27
C LYS A 119 -0.25 -17.59 11.80
N GLY A 120 1.04 -17.54 11.54
CA GLY A 120 1.62 -17.81 10.21
C GLY A 120 1.54 -19.30 9.85
N GLY A 121 1.61 -19.61 8.56
CA GLY A 121 1.73 -20.99 8.08
C GLY A 121 0.45 -21.83 8.06
N VAL A 122 -0.72 -21.27 8.38
CA VAL A 122 -2.01 -22.00 8.38
C VAL A 122 -2.64 -22.19 7.00
N GLY A 123 -1.97 -21.75 5.93
CA GLY A 123 -2.54 -21.77 4.57
C GLY A 123 -3.55 -20.65 4.29
N LYS A 124 -3.42 -19.50 4.99
CA LYS A 124 -4.26 -18.31 4.82
C LYS A 124 -4.29 -17.83 3.35
N SER A 125 -3.13 -17.55 2.76
CA SER A 125 -3.02 -17.07 1.37
C SER A 125 -3.56 -18.08 0.36
N THR A 126 -3.26 -19.37 0.56
CA THR A 126 -3.81 -20.45 -0.26
C THR A 126 -5.34 -20.50 -0.17
N THR A 127 -5.90 -20.31 1.02
CA THR A 127 -7.36 -20.23 1.20
C THR A 127 -7.92 -18.99 0.52
N ALA A 128 -7.29 -17.83 0.70
CA ALA A 128 -7.73 -16.55 0.11
C ALA A 128 -7.83 -16.62 -1.42
N ILE A 129 -6.80 -17.15 -2.10
CA ILE A 129 -6.82 -17.28 -3.56
C ILE A 129 -7.88 -18.29 -4.03
N ASN A 130 -8.08 -19.40 -3.33
CA ASN A 130 -9.10 -20.39 -3.70
C ASN A 130 -10.52 -19.88 -3.48
N VAL A 131 -10.77 -19.09 -2.42
CA VAL A 131 -12.04 -18.40 -2.23
C VAL A 131 -12.29 -17.42 -3.39
N ALA A 132 -11.29 -16.63 -3.77
CA ALA A 132 -11.40 -15.69 -4.88
C ALA A 132 -11.73 -16.40 -6.21
N LEU A 133 -11.02 -17.49 -6.52
CA LEU A 133 -11.25 -18.29 -7.73
C LEU A 133 -12.62 -18.97 -7.71
N GLY A 134 -13.08 -19.45 -6.56
CA GLY A 134 -14.42 -20.02 -6.40
C GLY A 134 -15.53 -19.01 -6.67
N LEU A 135 -15.36 -17.77 -6.21
CA LEU A 135 -16.30 -16.66 -6.47
C LEU A 135 -16.26 -16.25 -7.95
N ALA A 136 -15.07 -16.19 -8.56
CA ALA A 136 -14.92 -15.91 -9.99
C ALA A 136 -15.56 -17.00 -10.87
N ALA A 137 -15.44 -18.27 -10.47
CA ALA A 137 -16.10 -19.39 -11.15
C ALA A 137 -17.64 -19.32 -11.08
N GLN A 138 -18.21 -18.55 -10.15
CA GLN A 138 -19.64 -18.23 -10.09
C GLN A 138 -20.03 -17.02 -10.95
N GLY A 139 -19.09 -16.44 -11.70
CA GLY A 139 -19.31 -15.31 -12.60
C GLY A 139 -19.16 -13.93 -11.95
N LEU A 140 -18.66 -13.85 -10.72
CA LEU A 140 -18.39 -12.57 -10.05
C LEU A 140 -17.09 -11.94 -10.55
N LYS A 141 -17.04 -10.61 -10.60
CA LYS A 141 -15.79 -9.86 -10.82
C LYS A 141 -15.02 -9.77 -9.52
N VAL A 142 -13.86 -10.44 -9.46
CA VAL A 142 -13.09 -10.61 -8.22
C VAL A 142 -11.72 -9.97 -8.30
N GLY A 143 -11.36 -9.25 -7.23
CA GLY A 143 -10.01 -8.77 -6.96
C GLY A 143 -9.40 -9.46 -5.74
N VAL A 144 -8.07 -9.61 -5.72
CA VAL A 144 -7.29 -10.07 -4.57
C VAL A 144 -6.21 -9.05 -4.24
N LEU A 145 -6.20 -8.58 -3.01
CA LEU A 145 -5.16 -7.72 -2.45
C LEU A 145 -4.35 -8.51 -1.41
N ASP A 146 -3.06 -8.72 -1.66
CA ASP A 146 -2.13 -9.28 -0.68
C ASP A 146 -1.55 -8.18 0.20
N ALA A 147 -1.96 -8.20 1.47
CA ALA A 147 -1.51 -7.28 2.51
C ALA A 147 -0.38 -7.86 3.36
N ASP A 148 0.11 -9.06 3.06
CA ASP A 148 1.17 -9.71 3.83
C ASP A 148 2.55 -9.26 3.35
N VAL A 149 3.05 -8.20 3.98
CA VAL A 149 4.30 -7.54 3.57
C VAL A 149 5.54 -8.36 3.92
N TYR A 150 5.47 -9.18 4.97
CA TYR A 150 6.61 -9.91 5.50
C TYR A 150 6.82 -11.28 4.84
N GLY A 151 5.78 -11.80 4.19
CA GLY A 151 5.82 -13.10 3.52
C GLY A 151 4.79 -13.18 2.39
N PRO A 152 4.86 -12.27 1.40
CA PRO A 152 3.88 -12.21 0.33
C PRO A 152 3.88 -13.54 -0.42
N SER A 153 2.73 -14.20 -0.41
CA SER A 153 2.58 -15.53 -1.03
C SER A 153 1.88 -15.44 -2.38
N MET A 154 1.14 -14.35 -2.63
CA MET A 154 0.37 -14.20 -3.86
C MET A 154 1.22 -14.23 -5.13
N PRO A 155 2.39 -13.55 -5.23
CA PRO A 155 3.19 -13.58 -6.45
C PRO A 155 3.55 -14.99 -6.90
N ARG A 156 3.89 -15.86 -5.94
CA ARG A 156 4.20 -17.26 -6.16
C ARG A 156 2.96 -18.07 -6.52
N LEU A 157 1.85 -17.86 -5.82
CA LEU A 157 0.58 -18.57 -6.06
C LEU A 157 -0.03 -18.27 -7.44
N VAL A 158 0.16 -17.05 -7.96
CA VAL A 158 -0.36 -16.66 -9.27
C VAL A 158 0.64 -16.88 -10.42
N GLY A 159 1.87 -17.29 -10.10
CA GLY A 159 2.92 -17.55 -11.09
C GLY A 159 3.36 -16.32 -11.88
N ARG A 160 3.14 -15.10 -11.35
CA ARG A 160 3.51 -13.83 -12.01
C ARG A 160 4.30 -12.95 -11.06
N PRO A 161 5.65 -12.95 -11.14
CA PRO A 161 6.50 -12.20 -10.23
C PRO A 161 6.78 -10.76 -10.72
N THR A 162 5.93 -10.17 -11.56
CA THR A 162 6.25 -8.89 -12.21
C THR A 162 5.59 -7.71 -11.52
N LEU A 163 6.39 -6.66 -11.30
CA LEU A 163 5.93 -5.33 -10.88
C LEU A 163 4.79 -4.84 -11.80
N PRO A 164 3.66 -4.37 -11.25
CA PRO A 164 2.58 -3.81 -12.05
C PRO A 164 3.07 -2.62 -12.89
N ASP A 165 2.55 -2.51 -14.11
CA ASP A 165 2.76 -1.33 -14.95
C ASP A 165 1.84 -0.20 -14.51
N GLN A 166 2.23 1.04 -14.75
CA GLN A 166 1.35 2.18 -14.59
C GLN A 166 0.51 2.35 -15.85
N ASP A 167 -0.78 2.59 -15.67
CA ASP A 167 -1.69 2.86 -16.78
C ASP A 167 -1.55 4.32 -17.25
N PRO A 168 -1.14 4.55 -18.50
CA PRO A 168 -1.02 5.88 -19.08
C PRO A 168 -2.37 6.63 -19.19
N GLU A 169 -3.48 5.91 -19.26
CA GLU A 169 -4.83 6.46 -19.47
C GLU A 169 -5.53 6.80 -18.14
N THR A 170 -5.20 6.12 -17.04
CA THR A 170 -5.79 6.36 -15.71
C THR A 170 -4.91 7.20 -14.79
N HIS A 171 -4.23 8.22 -15.34
CA HIS A 171 -3.46 9.20 -14.57
C HIS A 171 -2.30 8.57 -13.76
N GLY A 172 -1.75 7.42 -14.22
CA GLY A 172 -0.62 6.75 -13.55
C GLY A 172 -1.00 5.79 -12.43
N LYS A 173 -2.27 5.35 -12.36
CA LYS A 173 -2.66 4.25 -11.45
C LYS A 173 -1.92 2.96 -11.80
N LEU A 174 -1.73 2.12 -10.79
CA LEU A 174 -1.11 0.81 -10.95
C LEU A 174 -2.09 -0.18 -11.59
N ILE A 175 -1.64 -0.94 -12.59
CA ILE A 175 -2.42 -1.99 -13.24
C ILE A 175 -2.30 -3.27 -12.41
N PRO A 176 -3.40 -3.83 -11.86
CA PRO A 176 -3.34 -5.12 -11.17
C PRO A 176 -3.04 -6.24 -12.17
N SER A 177 -2.31 -7.25 -11.70
CA SER A 177 -2.01 -8.44 -12.49
C SER A 177 -3.30 -9.25 -12.72
N ASP A 178 -3.61 -9.58 -13.97
CA ASP A 178 -4.68 -10.53 -14.28
C ASP A 178 -4.18 -11.96 -14.09
N ALA A 179 -4.77 -12.74 -13.20
CA ALA A 179 -4.42 -14.15 -13.04
C ALA A 179 -5.69 -14.99 -12.99
N TYR A 180 -5.81 -15.99 -13.85
CA TYR A 180 -6.96 -16.91 -13.85
C TYR A 180 -8.33 -16.21 -13.90
N GLY A 181 -8.41 -15.04 -14.55
CA GLY A 181 -9.65 -14.26 -14.66
C GLY A 181 -9.99 -13.42 -13.41
N ILE A 182 -9.06 -13.26 -12.47
CA ILE A 182 -9.17 -12.35 -11.32
C ILE A 182 -8.06 -11.29 -11.35
N LYS A 183 -8.35 -10.11 -10.82
CA LYS A 183 -7.35 -9.05 -10.64
C LYS A 183 -6.57 -9.28 -9.35
N VAL A 184 -5.25 -9.16 -9.38
CA VAL A 184 -4.38 -9.43 -8.22
C VAL A 184 -3.38 -8.30 -8.04
N MET A 185 -3.26 -7.79 -6.83
CA MET A 185 -2.22 -6.88 -6.41
C MET A 185 -1.55 -7.41 -5.14
N SER A 186 -0.23 -7.29 -5.05
CA SER A 186 0.52 -7.71 -3.88
C SER A 186 1.63 -6.72 -3.54
N MET A 187 1.85 -6.51 -2.25
CA MET A 187 3.05 -5.80 -1.78
C MET A 187 4.34 -6.51 -2.19
N GLY A 188 4.31 -7.84 -2.34
CA GLY A 188 5.42 -8.62 -2.86
C GLY A 188 5.73 -8.36 -4.34
N PHE A 189 4.86 -7.68 -5.09
CA PHE A 189 5.24 -7.20 -6.41
C PHE A 189 6.13 -5.96 -6.33
N MET A 190 6.12 -5.22 -5.23
CA MET A 190 6.77 -3.90 -5.13
C MET A 190 8.16 -3.96 -4.48
N VAL A 191 8.53 -5.11 -3.93
CA VAL A 191 9.79 -5.31 -3.19
C VAL A 191 10.40 -6.65 -3.58
N GLU A 192 11.70 -6.66 -3.90
CA GLU A 192 12.43 -7.90 -4.15
C GLU A 192 12.53 -8.74 -2.88
N GLU A 193 12.25 -10.04 -2.98
CA GLU A 193 12.15 -10.99 -1.85
C GLU A 193 13.40 -11.01 -0.93
N ASP A 194 14.57 -10.59 -1.43
CA ASP A 194 15.87 -10.69 -0.74
C ASP A 194 16.35 -9.39 -0.07
N THR A 195 15.59 -8.30 -0.10
CA THR A 195 15.99 -7.03 0.56
C THR A 195 15.33 -6.89 1.93
N PRO A 196 16.05 -7.10 3.05
CA PRO A 196 15.48 -6.96 4.39
C PRO A 196 15.13 -5.49 4.66
N MET A 197 13.83 -5.21 4.67
CA MET A 197 13.27 -3.88 4.93
C MET A 197 12.45 -3.89 6.22
N ILE A 198 12.67 -2.90 7.09
CA ILE A 198 11.90 -2.76 8.32
C ILE A 198 10.62 -2.00 7.98
N TRP A 199 9.52 -2.71 7.82
CA TRP A 199 8.21 -2.12 7.63
C TRP A 199 7.63 -1.65 8.96
N ARG A 200 7.40 -0.35 9.10
CA ARG A 200 6.70 0.22 10.27
C ARG A 200 5.19 0.22 10.02
N GLY A 201 4.39 0.12 11.08
CA GLY A 201 2.91 0.09 11.00
C GLY A 201 2.30 1.16 10.07
N PRO A 202 2.67 2.45 10.21
CA PRO A 202 2.18 3.52 9.32
C PRO A 202 2.55 3.36 7.84
N MET A 203 3.70 2.76 7.53
CA MET A 203 4.13 2.49 6.16
C MET A 203 3.26 1.40 5.53
N VAL A 204 2.98 0.33 6.28
CA VAL A 204 2.08 -0.75 5.83
C VAL A 204 0.68 -0.20 5.60
N GLN A 205 0.17 0.62 6.51
CA GLN A 205 -1.13 1.29 6.34
C GLN A 205 -1.18 2.15 5.07
N SER A 206 -0.15 2.97 4.84
CA SER A 206 -0.11 3.87 3.68
C SER A 206 -0.04 3.09 2.38
N ALA A 207 0.78 2.05 2.33
CA ALA A 207 0.86 1.17 1.16
C ALA A 207 -0.46 0.43 0.90
N LEU A 208 -1.16 -0.03 1.95
CA LEU A 208 -2.48 -0.64 1.81
C LEU A 208 -3.52 0.33 1.28
N GLN A 209 -3.58 1.56 1.82
CA GLN A 209 -4.47 2.60 1.31
C GLN A 209 -4.16 2.94 -0.15
N GLN A 210 -2.88 3.00 -0.52
CA GLN A 210 -2.47 3.23 -1.90
C GLN A 210 -2.93 2.09 -2.81
N MET A 211 -2.71 0.82 -2.43
CA MET A 211 -3.17 -0.30 -3.25
C MET A 211 -4.70 -0.37 -3.38
N LEU A 212 -5.45 0.15 -2.40
CA LEU A 212 -6.90 0.24 -2.49
C LEU A 212 -7.36 1.38 -3.42
N ASN A 213 -6.71 2.54 -3.38
CA ASN A 213 -7.19 3.76 -4.07
C ASN A 213 -6.52 4.03 -5.43
N ASP A 214 -5.24 3.69 -5.56
CA ASP A 214 -4.36 4.07 -6.67
C ASP A 214 -4.01 2.89 -7.60
N VAL A 215 -4.74 1.78 -7.46
CA VAL A 215 -4.74 0.66 -8.40
C VAL A 215 -6.00 0.75 -9.24
N ASP A 216 -5.89 0.44 -10.54
CA ASP A 216 -7.05 0.34 -11.42
C ASP A 216 -7.76 -1.02 -11.27
N TRP A 217 -8.52 -1.14 -10.18
CA TRP A 217 -9.38 -2.29 -9.93
C TRP A 217 -10.54 -2.38 -10.92
N GLY A 218 -10.94 -1.27 -11.55
CA GLY A 218 -12.20 -1.19 -12.29
C GLY A 218 -13.40 -1.52 -11.39
N GLU A 219 -14.43 -2.16 -11.97
CA GLU A 219 -15.63 -2.57 -11.24
C GLU A 219 -15.51 -4.01 -10.73
N LEU A 220 -15.54 -4.19 -9.41
CA LEU A 220 -15.48 -5.47 -8.72
C LEU A 220 -16.75 -5.72 -7.90
N ASP A 221 -17.27 -6.94 -7.99
CA ASP A 221 -18.34 -7.40 -7.10
C ASP A 221 -17.79 -7.73 -5.71
N ILE A 222 -16.57 -8.25 -5.65
CA ILE A 222 -15.92 -8.61 -4.39
C ILE A 222 -14.39 -8.47 -4.48
N MET A 223 -13.81 -7.92 -3.42
CA MET A 223 -12.36 -7.91 -3.20
C MET A 223 -12.03 -8.76 -1.97
N ILE A 224 -11.15 -9.74 -2.17
CA ILE A 224 -10.57 -10.54 -1.10
C ILE A 224 -9.26 -9.88 -0.66
N ILE A 225 -9.12 -9.64 0.64
CA ILE A 225 -7.91 -9.07 1.23
C ILE A 225 -7.19 -10.16 2.04
N ASP A 226 -6.03 -10.60 1.57
CA ASP A 226 -5.18 -11.56 2.27
C ASP A 226 -4.36 -10.83 3.34
N MET A 227 -4.80 -10.92 4.59
CA MET A 227 -4.27 -10.14 5.70
C MET A 227 -2.91 -10.68 6.18
N PRO A 228 -2.01 -9.86 6.75
CA PRO A 228 -0.83 -10.40 7.43
C PRO A 228 -1.22 -11.30 8.63
N PRO A 229 -0.39 -12.26 9.05
CA PRO A 229 -0.68 -13.13 10.18
C PRO A 229 -0.65 -12.39 11.53
N GLY A 230 -1.29 -12.97 12.55
CA GLY A 230 -1.25 -12.44 13.92
C GLY A 230 -2.40 -11.48 14.19
N THR A 231 -2.18 -10.52 15.10
CA THR A 231 -3.12 -9.42 15.41
C THR A 231 -2.39 -8.07 15.49
N GLY A 232 -1.30 -7.94 14.74
CA GLY A 232 -0.46 -6.75 14.73
C GLY A 232 -1.14 -5.53 14.10
N ASP A 233 -0.42 -4.40 14.11
CA ASP A 233 -0.95 -3.09 13.71
C ASP A 233 -1.63 -3.09 12.33
N ALA A 234 -1.11 -3.82 11.35
CA ALA A 234 -1.70 -3.91 10.01
C ALA A 234 -3.12 -4.51 10.00
N GLN A 235 -3.37 -5.55 10.80
CA GLN A 235 -4.73 -6.12 10.92
C GLN A 235 -5.68 -5.14 11.62
N LEU A 236 -5.23 -4.53 12.72
CA LEU A 236 -6.03 -3.58 13.48
C LEU A 236 -6.42 -2.38 12.63
N SER A 237 -5.49 -1.90 11.81
CA SER A 237 -5.70 -0.75 10.94
C SER A 237 -6.70 -1.03 9.84
N MET A 238 -6.59 -2.18 9.18
CA MET A 238 -7.57 -2.60 8.16
C MET A 238 -8.96 -2.76 8.75
N ALA A 239 -9.07 -3.37 9.93
CA ALA A 239 -10.34 -3.53 10.63
C ALA A 239 -10.97 -2.18 11.05
N GLN A 240 -10.16 -1.15 11.31
CA GLN A 240 -10.63 0.18 11.73
C GLN A 240 -10.93 1.13 10.57
N GLN A 241 -10.22 1.01 9.45
CA GLN A 241 -10.22 2.00 8.37
C GLN A 241 -10.96 1.55 7.12
N THR A 242 -11.16 0.24 6.93
CA THR A 242 -11.80 -0.32 5.75
C THR A 242 -13.18 -0.86 6.11
N PRO A 243 -14.26 -0.47 5.39
CA PRO A 243 -15.61 -0.98 5.64
C PRO A 243 -15.74 -2.40 5.09
N LEU A 244 -15.26 -3.38 5.87
CA LEU A 244 -15.35 -4.79 5.53
C LEU A 244 -16.81 -5.25 5.53
N ALA A 245 -17.20 -5.98 4.49
CA ALA A 245 -18.49 -6.68 4.41
C ALA A 245 -18.49 -7.95 5.29
N GLY A 246 -17.30 -8.49 5.57
CA GLY A 246 -17.13 -9.66 6.43
C GLY A 246 -15.67 -10.10 6.53
N ALA A 247 -15.44 -11.18 7.28
CA ALA A 247 -14.12 -11.79 7.43
C ALA A 247 -14.21 -13.32 7.42
N VAL A 248 -13.17 -13.96 6.88
CA VAL A 248 -12.92 -15.40 6.92
C VAL A 248 -11.69 -15.64 7.79
N ILE A 249 -11.84 -16.44 8.85
CA ILE A 249 -10.72 -16.78 9.73
C ILE A 249 -10.20 -18.18 9.37
N VAL A 250 -8.93 -18.25 9.00
CA VAL A 250 -8.25 -19.50 8.64
C VAL A 250 -7.49 -20.00 9.87
N SER A 251 -7.71 -21.27 10.21
CA SER A 251 -7.03 -21.96 11.29
C SER A 251 -6.75 -23.41 10.93
N THR A 252 -5.86 -24.05 11.69
CA THR A 252 -5.53 -25.47 11.58
C THR A 252 -5.94 -26.20 12.86
N PRO A 253 -6.29 -27.49 12.80
CA PRO A 253 -6.63 -28.27 14.00
C PRO A 253 -5.41 -28.59 14.89
N GLN A 254 -4.19 -28.40 14.37
CA GLN A 254 -2.96 -28.47 15.17
C GLN A 254 -2.72 -27.09 15.80
N ASP A 255 -2.70 -27.09 17.14
CA ASP A 255 -2.87 -25.97 18.08
C ASP A 255 -4.13 -25.11 17.88
#